data_AF-A0A9E6BR61-F1
#
_entry.id   AF-A0A9E6BR61-F1
#
_cell.length_a   1.000
_cell.length_b   1.000
_cell.length_c   1.000
_cell.angle_alpha   90.00
_cell.angle_beta   90.00
_cell.angle_gamma   90.00
#
_symmetry.space_group_name_H-M   'P 1'
#
loop_
_entity.id
_entity.type
_entity.pdbx_description
1 polymer ?
#
loop_
_entity_poly.entity_id
_entity_poly.type
_entity_poly.pdbx_seq_one_letter_code
_entity_poly.pdbx_strand_id
1 'polypeptide(L)'
;ATKETEVHDINITFERMCELVGEETSEELKRRSLAIYAEAAEYARERGVIIADTKFEFGRSGEELILIDEVLTPDSSRFWPADSYQPGGPQPSFDKQFVRDWLETTGWDKASEPPELPPDIIDKTRAKYIEAYKLLVGADFPW
;
A
#
# COMPACT_ATOMS: atom_id res chain seq x y z
N ALA A 1 -6.40 -8.27 7.28
CA ALA A 1 -5.95 -9.66 7.08
C ALA A 1 -5.22 -10.14 8.32
N THR A 2 -4.99 -11.45 8.51
CA THR A 2 -4.06 -11.93 9.55
C THR A 2 -2.63 -11.55 9.18
N LYS A 3 -1.74 -11.52 10.18
CA LYS A 3 -0.30 -11.34 9.99
C LYS A 3 0.37 -12.71 10.15
N GLU A 4 0.67 -13.35 9.02
CA GLU A 4 1.26 -14.69 9.01
C GLU A 4 2.79 -14.61 8.86
N THR A 5 3.52 -15.52 9.50
CA THR A 5 5.00 -15.51 9.49
C THR A 5 5.61 -16.33 8.35
N GLU A 6 4.88 -17.29 7.79
CA GLU A 6 5.40 -18.24 6.79
C GLU A 6 4.57 -18.31 5.50
N VAL A 7 3.35 -17.79 5.52
CA VAL A 7 2.43 -17.79 4.37
C VAL A 7 1.91 -16.38 4.11
N HIS A 8 1.18 -16.20 3.01
CA HIS A 8 0.50 -14.93 2.73
C HIS A 8 -0.60 -14.64 3.75
N ASP A 9 -0.76 -13.36 4.07
CA ASP A 9 -1.84 -12.84 4.91
C ASP A 9 -3.22 -13.31 4.43
N ILE A 10 -4.07 -13.73 5.37
CA ILE A 10 -5.39 -14.27 5.05
C ILE A 10 -6.46 -13.20 5.30
N ASN A 11 -7.30 -12.96 4.31
CA ASN A 11 -8.48 -12.10 4.48
C ASN A 11 -9.44 -12.73 5.50
N ILE A 12 -9.80 -11.96 6.52
CA ILE A 12 -10.71 -12.36 7.59
C ILE A 12 -11.87 -11.38 7.67
N THR A 13 -12.99 -11.85 8.20
CA THR A 13 -14.14 -10.99 8.48
C THR A 13 -13.91 -10.17 9.75
N PHE A 14 -14.74 -9.16 9.95
CA PHE A 14 -14.68 -8.33 11.17
C PHE A 14 -15.03 -9.15 12.41
N GLU A 15 -15.99 -10.07 12.32
CA GLU A 15 -16.36 -10.98 13.41
C GLU A 15 -15.16 -11.83 13.82
N ARG A 16 -14.43 -12.38 12.85
CA ARG A 16 -13.21 -13.14 13.13
C ARG A 16 -12.13 -12.27 13.77
N MET A 17 -12.03 -11.00 13.40
CA MET A 17 -11.12 -10.06 14.05
C MET A 17 -11.51 -9.82 15.52
N CYS A 18 -12.80 -9.61 15.83
CA CYS A 18 -13.31 -9.48 17.19
C CYS A 18 -13.01 -10.72 18.05
N GLU A 19 -13.11 -11.93 17.49
CA GLU A 19 -12.70 -13.15 18.19
C GLU A 19 -11.20 -13.19 18.55
N LEU A 20 -10.35 -12.58 17.71
CA LEU A 20 -8.90 -12.62 17.86
C LEU A 20 -8.36 -11.55 18.82
N VAL A 21 -8.90 -10.32 18.76
CA VAL A 21 -8.35 -9.16 19.51
C VAL A 21 -9.35 -8.46 20.42
N GLY A 22 -10.59 -8.96 20.48
CA GLY A 22 -11.69 -8.40 21.27
C GLY A 22 -12.48 -7.32 20.50
N GLU A 23 -13.78 -7.21 20.80
CA GLU A 23 -14.71 -6.31 20.13
C GLU A 23 -14.32 -4.83 20.25
N GLU A 24 -13.96 -4.39 21.46
CA GLU A 24 -13.56 -3.00 21.72
C GLU A 24 -12.32 -2.60 20.89
N THR A 25 -11.29 -3.45 20.90
CA THR A 25 -10.06 -3.22 20.11
C THR A 25 -10.37 -3.22 18.60
N SER A 26 -11.21 -4.14 18.13
CA SER A 26 -11.58 -4.23 16.72
C SER A 26 -12.34 -3.01 16.22
N GLU A 27 -13.31 -2.51 16.99
CA GLU A 27 -14.05 -1.29 16.64
C GLU A 27 -13.12 -0.06 16.61
N GLU A 28 -12.20 0.05 17.57
CA GLU A 28 -11.23 1.14 17.60
C GLU A 28 -10.27 1.09 16.40
N LEU A 29 -9.76 -0.10 16.06
CA LEU A 29 -8.91 -0.32 14.88
C LEU A 29 -9.63 0.06 13.59
N LYS A 30 -10.87 -0.37 13.43
CA LYS A 30 -11.71 -0.04 12.26
C LYS A 30 -11.94 1.46 12.17
N ARG A 31 -12.34 2.09 13.27
CA ARG A 31 -12.62 3.53 13.34
C ARG A 31 -11.39 4.36 12.98
N ARG A 32 -10.24 4.06 13.58
CA ARG A 32 -8.98 4.78 13.29
C ARG A 32 -8.51 4.55 11.86
N SER A 33 -8.52 3.31 11.39
CA SER A 33 -8.09 2.97 10.03
C SER A 33 -8.90 3.72 8.97
N LEU A 34 -10.24 3.73 9.11
CA LEU A 34 -11.11 4.42 8.17
C LEU A 34 -10.96 5.95 8.24
N ALA A 35 -10.75 6.51 9.43
CA ALA A 35 -10.53 7.95 9.59
C ALA A 35 -9.22 8.40 8.92
N ILE A 36 -8.11 7.70 9.20
CA ILE A 36 -6.80 7.99 8.60
C ILE A 36 -6.88 7.85 7.07
N TYR A 37 -7.47 6.75 6.58
CA TYR A 37 -7.63 6.54 5.15
C TYR A 37 -8.46 7.64 4.49
N ALA A 38 -9.60 8.03 5.08
CA ALA A 38 -10.46 9.04 4.50
C ALA A 38 -9.75 10.40 4.37
N GLU A 39 -9.03 10.83 5.41
CA GLU A 39 -8.26 12.07 5.40
C GLU A 39 -7.13 12.03 4.35
N ALA A 40 -6.37 10.94 4.32
CA ALA A 40 -5.28 10.77 3.36
C ALA A 40 -5.77 10.69 1.91
N ALA A 41 -6.87 9.97 1.67
CA ALA A 41 -7.44 9.81 0.34
C ALA A 41 -7.95 11.15 -0.21
N GLU A 42 -8.56 12.00 0.63
CA GLU A 42 -8.98 13.33 0.21
C GLU A 42 -7.78 14.22 -0.11
N TYR A 43 -6.80 14.26 0.79
CA TYR A 43 -5.56 15.02 0.60
C TYR A 43 -4.81 14.64 -0.69
N ALA A 44 -4.70 13.33 -0.96
CA ALA A 44 -4.03 12.80 -2.14
C ALA A 44 -4.82 13.12 -3.42
N ARG A 45 -6.16 13.05 -3.37
CA ARG A 45 -7.02 13.33 -4.52
C ARG A 45 -6.84 14.76 -5.02
N GLU A 46 -6.74 15.73 -4.11
CA GLU A 46 -6.45 17.13 -4.45
C GLU A 46 -5.11 17.31 -5.20
N ARG A 47 -4.21 16.35 -5.07
CA ARG A 47 -2.87 16.31 -5.70
C ARG A 47 -2.79 15.37 -6.89
N GLY A 48 -3.94 14.92 -7.40
CA GLY A 48 -4.00 14.05 -8.58
C GLY A 48 -3.65 12.59 -8.32
N VAL A 49 -3.68 12.13 -7.06
CA VAL A 49 -3.39 10.74 -6.68
C VAL A 49 -4.64 10.12 -6.04
N ILE A 50 -5.04 8.95 -6.53
CA ILE A 50 -6.07 8.10 -5.90
C ILE A 50 -5.34 7.06 -5.05
N ILE A 51 -5.66 7.01 -3.76
CA ILE A 51 -5.27 5.89 -2.90
C ILE A 51 -6.38 4.84 -2.99
N ALA A 52 -6.12 3.73 -3.67
CA ALA A 52 -7.13 2.69 -3.88
C ALA A 52 -7.36 1.84 -2.63
N ASP A 53 -6.26 1.52 -1.94
CA ASP A 53 -6.23 0.82 -0.65
C ASP A 53 -4.88 1.06 0.03
N THR A 54 -4.82 0.74 1.33
CA THR A 54 -3.63 0.83 2.17
C THR A 54 -3.69 -0.23 3.27
N LYS A 55 -2.53 -0.68 3.74
CA LYS A 55 -2.37 -1.43 4.99
C LYS A 55 -1.91 -0.49 6.10
N PHE A 56 -2.51 -0.63 7.29
CA PHE A 56 -1.98 -0.03 8.52
C PHE A 56 -1.62 -1.14 9.49
N GLU A 57 -0.54 -0.93 10.25
CA GLU A 57 -0.25 -1.74 11.43
C GLU A 57 -0.42 -0.89 12.69
N PHE A 58 -1.02 -1.51 13.69
CA PHE A 58 -1.17 -0.91 15.01
C PHE A 58 -0.47 -1.79 16.04
N GLY A 59 0.26 -1.14 16.93
CA GLY A 59 0.89 -1.76 18.08
C GLY A 59 0.23 -1.33 19.39
N ARG A 60 0.73 -1.87 20.50
CA ARG A 60 0.39 -1.39 21.83
C ARG A 60 1.61 -0.82 22.54
N SER A 61 1.43 0.33 23.17
CA SER A 61 2.36 0.91 24.14
C SER A 61 1.63 0.98 25.48
N GLY A 62 1.80 -0.07 26.30
CA GLY A 62 0.94 -0.28 27.47
C GLY A 62 -0.50 -0.60 27.04
N GLU A 63 -1.46 0.16 27.54
CA GLU A 63 -2.88 0.04 27.16
C GLU A 63 -3.22 0.83 25.89
N GLU A 64 -2.35 1.75 25.48
CA GLU A 64 -2.59 2.63 24.34
C GLU A 64 -2.36 1.92 23.01
N LEU A 65 -3.31 2.08 22.09
CA LEU A 65 -3.18 1.66 20.71
C LEU A 65 -2.45 2.74 19.90
N ILE A 66 -1.33 2.37 19.29
CA ILE A 66 -0.47 3.29 18.51
C ILE A 66 -0.38 2.85 17.06
N LEU A 67 -0.34 3.81 16.14
CA LEU A 67 -0.01 3.55 14.73
C LEU A 67 1.49 3.29 14.64
N ILE A 68 1.88 2.22 13.96
CA ILE A 68 3.27 1.80 13.78
C ILE A 68 3.53 1.50 12.30
N ASP A 69 4.72 0.95 12.00
CA ASP A 69 5.16 0.60 10.65
C ASP A 69 5.21 1.83 9.72
N GLU A 70 5.46 1.60 8.43
CA GLU A 70 5.23 2.60 7.40
C GLU A 70 3.73 2.87 7.17
N VAL A 71 3.41 4.08 6.74
CA VAL A 71 2.03 4.56 6.59
C VAL A 71 1.92 5.30 5.27
N LEU A 72 0.99 4.88 4.41
CA LEU A 72 0.66 5.56 3.15
C LEU A 72 1.89 5.74 2.24
N THR A 73 2.64 4.67 2.08
CA THR A 73 3.77 4.58 1.14
C THR A 73 3.35 3.78 -0.11
N PRO A 74 4.07 3.90 -1.24
CA PRO A 74 3.81 3.04 -2.41
C PRO A 74 4.05 1.54 -2.16
N ASP A 75 4.67 1.17 -1.03
CA ASP A 75 4.86 -0.22 -0.63
C ASP A 75 3.66 -0.78 0.15
N SER A 76 3.05 0.06 0.98
CA SER A 76 1.89 -0.27 1.82
C SER A 76 0.54 0.08 1.19
N SER A 77 0.55 0.86 0.10
CA SER A 77 -0.64 1.42 -0.56
C SER A 77 -0.57 1.32 -2.08
N ARG A 78 -1.74 1.22 -2.72
CA ARG A 78 -1.86 1.32 -4.18
C ARG A 78 -2.22 2.75 -4.57
N PHE A 79 -1.32 3.41 -5.29
CA PHE A 79 -1.49 4.79 -5.74
C PHE A 79 -1.72 4.85 -7.25
N TRP A 80 -2.85 5.40 -7.66
CA TRP A 80 -3.21 5.57 -9.08
C TRP A 80 -3.19 7.05 -9.49
N PRO A 81 -2.74 7.38 -10.71
CA PRO A 81 -2.88 8.73 -11.24
C PRO A 81 -4.36 9.02 -11.53
N ALA A 82 -4.90 10.07 -10.90
CA ALA A 82 -6.32 10.39 -10.96
C ALA A 82 -6.80 10.75 -12.38
N ASP A 83 -5.93 11.34 -13.19
CA ASP A 83 -6.19 11.74 -14.59
C ASP A 83 -6.27 10.55 -15.55
N SER A 84 -5.71 9.40 -15.16
CA SER A 84 -5.66 8.18 -15.97
C SER A 84 -6.64 7.08 -15.51
N TYR A 85 -7.30 7.28 -14.37
CA TYR A 85 -8.20 6.29 -13.79
C TYR A 85 -9.42 6.00 -14.67
N GLN A 86 -9.70 4.71 -14.91
CA GLN A 86 -10.88 4.26 -15.64
C GLN A 86 -11.48 3.00 -15.03
N PRO A 87 -12.76 2.99 -14.60
CA PRO A 87 -13.36 1.80 -14.00
C PRO A 87 -13.48 0.64 -15.00
N GLY A 88 -13.42 -0.59 -14.49
CA GLY A 88 -13.64 -1.81 -15.28
C GLY A 88 -12.39 -2.44 -15.89
N GLY A 89 -11.19 -1.98 -15.53
CA GLY A 89 -9.92 -2.53 -16.01
C GLY A 89 -8.75 -2.36 -15.03
N PRO A 90 -7.54 -2.81 -15.42
CA PRO A 90 -6.32 -2.52 -14.67
C PRO A 90 -6.05 -1.02 -14.67
N GLN A 91 -5.48 -0.53 -13.56
CA GLN A 91 -5.13 0.88 -13.40
C GLN A 91 -3.62 1.07 -13.51
N PRO A 92 -3.15 2.17 -14.12
CA PRO A 92 -1.76 2.60 -13.96
C PRO A 92 -1.46 2.82 -12.48
N SER A 93 -0.26 2.42 -12.03
CA SER A 93 0.14 2.58 -10.64
C SER A 93 1.47 3.31 -10.51
N PHE A 94 1.62 4.07 -9.43
CA PHE A 94 2.89 4.65 -8.99
C PHE A 94 3.77 3.65 -8.21
N ASP A 95 3.31 2.41 -8.07
CA ASP A 95 3.99 1.37 -7.30
C ASP A 95 4.76 0.36 -8.17
N LYS A 96 4.98 -0.84 -7.61
CA LYS A 96 5.71 -1.99 -8.15
C LYS A 96 5.17 -2.56 -9.46
N GLN A 97 4.20 -1.93 -10.12
CA GLN A 97 3.61 -2.44 -11.37
C GLN A 97 4.65 -2.68 -12.47
N PHE A 98 5.67 -1.83 -12.63
CA PHE A 98 6.76 -2.04 -13.60
C PHE A 98 7.57 -3.31 -13.34
N VAL A 99 7.86 -3.59 -12.07
CA VAL A 99 8.57 -4.81 -11.66
C VAL A 99 7.70 -6.03 -11.93
N ARG A 100 6.41 -5.97 -11.57
CA ARG A 100 5.46 -7.06 -11.79
C ARG A 100 5.31 -7.37 -13.28
N ASP A 101 5.02 -6.35 -14.09
CA ASP A 101 4.84 -6.50 -15.52
C ASP A 101 6.09 -7.07 -16.18
N TRP A 102 7.27 -6.60 -15.79
CA TRP A 102 8.53 -7.14 -16.30
C TRP A 102 8.73 -8.60 -15.90
N LEU A 103 8.48 -8.96 -14.63
CA LEU A 103 8.62 -10.34 -14.15
C LEU A 103 7.70 -11.31 -14.92
N GLU A 104 6.48 -10.91 -15.27
CA GLU A 104 5.58 -11.72 -16.11
C GLU A 104 6.17 -12.01 -17.50
N THR A 105 7.07 -11.17 -18.02
CA THR A 105 7.73 -11.41 -19.32
C THR A 105 8.90 -12.39 -19.26
N THR A 106 9.42 -12.68 -18.07
CA THR A 106 10.63 -13.52 -17.90
C THR A 106 10.34 -15.02 -17.87
N GLY A 107 9.06 -15.40 -17.73
CA GLY A 107 8.66 -16.80 -17.53
C GLY A 107 8.95 -17.33 -16.13
N TRP A 108 9.27 -16.46 -15.17
CA TRP A 108 9.50 -16.82 -13.77
C TRP A 108 8.26 -17.46 -13.14
N ASP A 109 8.47 -18.57 -12.44
CA ASP A 109 7.42 -19.42 -11.86
C ASP A 109 6.82 -18.85 -10.57
N LYS A 110 7.32 -17.71 -10.07
CA LYS A 110 6.91 -17.04 -8.83
C LYS A 110 7.18 -17.86 -7.56
N ALA A 111 8.01 -18.90 -7.66
CA ALA A 111 8.37 -19.78 -6.55
C ALA A 111 9.89 -19.90 -6.38
N SER A 112 10.62 -19.87 -7.48
CA SER A 112 12.09 -19.85 -7.52
C SER A 112 12.64 -18.46 -7.23
N GLU A 113 13.96 -18.34 -7.11
CA GLU A 113 14.63 -17.04 -7.01
C GLU A 113 14.35 -16.20 -8.28
N PRO A 114 13.83 -14.96 -8.15
CA PRO A 114 13.51 -14.14 -9.30
C PRO A 114 14.78 -13.71 -10.06
N PRO A 115 14.69 -13.50 -11.38
CA PRO A 115 15.80 -12.95 -12.14
C PRO A 115 16.15 -11.53 -11.69
N GLU A 116 17.42 -11.14 -11.86
CA GLU A 116 17.87 -9.78 -11.57
C GLU A 116 17.13 -8.73 -12.43
N LEU A 117 16.71 -7.64 -11.80
CA LEU A 117 16.04 -6.56 -12.50
C LEU A 117 17.03 -5.79 -13.38
N PRO A 118 16.71 -5.55 -14.67
CA PRO A 118 17.56 -4.74 -15.52
C PRO A 118 17.54 -3.27 -15.07
N PRO A 119 18.62 -2.51 -15.34
CA PRO A 119 18.75 -1.12 -14.88
C PRO A 119 17.57 -0.22 -15.26
N ASP A 120 16.97 -0.42 -16.44
CA ASP A 120 15.85 0.42 -16.89
C ASP A 120 14.58 0.22 -16.07
N ILE A 121 14.33 -1.00 -15.57
CA ILE A 121 13.19 -1.30 -14.70
C ILE A 121 13.43 -0.71 -13.31
N ILE A 122 14.67 -0.76 -12.82
CA ILE A 122 15.07 -0.11 -11.56
C ILE A 122 14.85 1.41 -11.66
N ASP A 123 15.33 2.04 -12.73
CA ASP A 123 15.21 3.49 -12.94
C ASP A 123 13.74 3.93 -13.08
N LYS A 124 12.92 3.18 -13.85
CA LYS A 124 11.48 3.45 -13.99
C LYS A 124 10.76 3.33 -12.65
N THR A 125 11.07 2.31 -11.87
CA THR A 125 10.47 2.10 -10.54
C THR A 125 10.85 3.25 -9.62
N ARG A 126 12.14 3.61 -9.55
CA ARG A 126 12.62 4.75 -8.76
C ARG A 126 11.93 6.06 -9.15
N ALA A 127 11.80 6.33 -10.45
CA ALA A 127 11.17 7.54 -10.95
C ALA A 127 9.71 7.68 -10.47
N LYS A 128 8.97 6.57 -10.37
CA LYS A 128 7.57 6.56 -9.92
C LYS A 128 7.43 6.86 -8.43
N TYR A 129 8.33 6.35 -7.59
CA TYR A 129 8.36 6.70 -6.18
C TYR A 129 8.65 8.19 -5.97
N ILE A 130 9.58 8.75 -6.76
CA ILE A 130 9.91 10.18 -6.73
C ILE A 130 8.72 11.03 -7.20
N GLU A 131 8.04 10.60 -8.26
CA GLU A 131 6.84 11.28 -8.79
C GLU A 131 5.72 11.30 -7.74
N ALA A 132 5.42 10.17 -7.11
CA ALA A 132 4.42 10.09 -6.03
C ALA A 132 4.80 10.98 -4.85
N TYR A 133 6.08 10.96 -4.42
CA TYR A 133 6.58 11.85 -3.37
C TYR A 133 6.35 13.32 -3.74
N LYS A 134 6.75 13.72 -4.96
CA LYS A 134 6.64 15.11 -5.40
C LYS A 134 5.20 15.59 -5.44
N LEU A 135 4.27 14.75 -5.90
CA LEU A 135 2.84 15.06 -5.92
C LEU A 135 2.27 15.21 -4.50
N LEU A 136 2.56 14.25 -3.62
CA LEU A 136 1.96 14.20 -2.28
C LEU A 136 2.59 15.21 -1.31
N VAL A 137 3.91 15.40 -1.37
CA VAL A 137 4.64 16.30 -0.47
C VAL A 137 4.72 17.71 -1.03
N GLY A 138 4.66 17.89 -2.35
CA GLY A 138 4.79 19.20 -3.00
C GLY A 138 6.22 19.74 -3.04
N ALA A 139 7.22 18.88 -2.85
CA ALA A 139 8.64 19.23 -2.86
C ALA A 139 9.45 18.24 -3.71
N ASP A 140 10.64 18.67 -4.15
CA ASP A 140 11.58 17.75 -4.79
C ASP A 140 12.12 16.74 -3.76
N PHE A 141 12.43 15.53 -4.23
CA PHE A 141 12.90 14.46 -3.35
C PHE A 141 14.24 14.85 -2.71
N PRO A 142 14.43 14.68 -1.39
CA PRO A 142 15.64 15.05 -0.71
C PRO A 142 16.72 14.00 -0.96
N TRP A 143 17.62 14.26 -1.90
CA TRP A 143 18.85 13.49 -2.11
C TRP A 143 20.02 14.08 -1.32
#